data_AF-A0A7G2TAS3-F1
#
_entry.id   AF-A0A7G2TAS3-F1
#
_cell.length_a   1.000
_cell.length_b   1.000
_cell.length_c   1.000
_cell.angle_alpha   90.00
_cell.angle_beta   90.00
_cell.angle_gamma   90.00
#
_symmetry.space_group_name_H-M   'P 1'
#
loop_
_entity.id
_entity.type
_entity.pdbx_description
1 polymer ?
#
loop_
_entity_poly.entity_id
_entity_poly.type
_entity_poly.pdbx_seq_one_letter_code
_entity_poly.pdbx_strand_id
1 'polypeptide(L)'
;MKRFLVLFIVSVLGLSACQEKKVKAVDPRLATDTLKIHFQPTRKAEVTLTPVAQQAIKGWENFPELEAQINALDTVNISYLRANGEEWISNMSLVQTKVRDSIANNAMHSRLTVLFSKVNTVIQEASKIEVDTAAVNKEATEFYNAFQNLKLQINLKFQKSIDELLEEYEIEADSLSAVRDSTQTRRDSLLRANRVPVN
;
A
#
# COMPACT_ATOMS: atom_id res chain seq x y z
N MET A 1 -75.11 -32.47 5.60
CA MET A 1 -73.93 -32.66 4.69
C MET A 1 -73.71 -31.49 3.73
N LYS A 2 -74.73 -30.95 3.04
CA LYS A 2 -74.57 -29.81 2.10
C LYS A 2 -73.97 -28.53 2.70
N ARG A 3 -74.25 -28.21 3.99
CA ARG A 3 -73.70 -27.02 4.67
C ARG A 3 -72.22 -27.13 5.02
N PHE A 4 -71.71 -28.34 5.25
CA PHE A 4 -70.28 -28.59 5.49
C PHE A 4 -69.46 -28.52 4.20
N LEU A 5 -70.05 -28.91 3.06
CA LEU A 5 -69.39 -28.85 1.76
C LEU A 5 -69.18 -27.40 1.27
N VAL A 6 -70.10 -26.49 1.58
CA VAL A 6 -69.99 -25.06 1.24
C VAL A 6 -68.88 -24.38 2.03
N LEU A 7 -68.73 -24.72 3.32
CA LEU A 7 -67.64 -24.21 4.17
C LEU A 7 -66.25 -24.66 3.69
N PHE A 8 -66.14 -25.87 3.17
CA PHE A 8 -64.88 -26.39 2.62
C PHE A 8 -64.48 -25.69 1.31
N ILE A 9 -65.45 -25.39 0.43
CA ILE A 9 -65.19 -24.69 -0.84
C ILE A 9 -64.78 -23.22 -0.62
N VAL A 10 -65.38 -22.54 0.36
CA VAL A 10 -65.02 -21.15 0.72
C VAL A 10 -63.62 -21.09 1.35
N SER A 11 -63.21 -22.12 2.11
CA SER A 11 -61.86 -22.17 2.70
C SER A 11 -60.74 -22.42 1.67
N VAL A 12 -61.02 -23.13 0.57
CA VAL A 12 -60.02 -23.41 -0.48
C VAL A 12 -59.82 -22.20 -1.40
N LEU A 13 -60.84 -21.36 -1.60
CA LEU A 13 -60.76 -20.15 -2.42
C LEU A 13 -59.99 -18.99 -1.76
N GLY A 14 -59.69 -19.07 -0.45
CA GLY A 14 -58.93 -18.07 0.29
C GLY A 14 -57.40 -18.19 0.19
N LEU A 15 -56.87 -19.29 -0.38
CA LEU A 15 -55.41 -19.53 -0.47
C LEU A 15 -54.79 -19.06 -1.80
N SER A 16 -55.58 -18.47 -2.71
CA SER A 16 -55.11 -18.00 -4.02
C SER A 16 -54.90 -16.48 -4.07
N ALA A 17 -54.59 -15.84 -2.93
CA ALA A 17 -54.33 -14.41 -2.87
C ALA A 17 -52.82 -14.12 -2.99
N CYS A 18 -52.49 -13.25 -3.96
CA CYS A 18 -51.19 -12.66 -4.24
C CYS A 18 -50.08 -13.61 -4.75
N GLN A 19 -50.12 -13.88 -6.05
CA GLN A 19 -48.86 -13.88 -6.82
C GLN A 19 -48.39 -12.42 -6.94
N GLU A 20 -47.63 -11.94 -5.94
CA GLU A 20 -46.84 -10.74 -6.14
C GLU A 20 -45.95 -10.98 -7.36
N LYS A 21 -46.16 -10.18 -8.42
CA LYS A 21 -45.21 -10.12 -9.52
C LYS A 21 -43.88 -9.76 -8.88
N LYS A 22 -42.94 -10.72 -8.88
CA LYS A 22 -41.56 -10.48 -8.45
C LYS A 22 -40.96 -9.42 -9.37
N VAL A 23 -41.15 -8.15 -9.01
CA VAL A 23 -40.34 -7.06 -9.54
C VAL A 23 -38.92 -7.47 -9.21
N LYS A 24 -38.11 -7.75 -10.23
CA LYS A 24 -36.69 -8.01 -10.00
C LYS A 24 -36.15 -6.80 -9.28
N ALA A 25 -35.81 -6.95 -8.00
CA ALA A 25 -35.15 -5.92 -7.24
C ALA A 25 -33.87 -5.58 -7.99
N VAL A 26 -33.82 -4.37 -8.56
CA VAL A 26 -32.63 -3.86 -9.22
C VAL A 26 -31.62 -3.60 -8.12
N ASP A 27 -30.43 -4.18 -8.25
CA ASP A 27 -29.34 -4.00 -7.30
C ASP A 27 -28.96 -2.51 -7.23
N PRO A 28 -29.13 -1.82 -6.08
CA PRO A 28 -28.82 -0.40 -5.94
C PRO A 28 -27.36 -0.06 -6.26
N ARG A 29 -26.45 -1.04 -6.13
CA ARG A 29 -25.02 -0.86 -6.41
C ARG A 29 -24.73 -0.48 -7.85
N LEU A 30 -25.59 -0.90 -8.79
CA LEU A 30 -25.46 -0.59 -10.23
C LEU A 30 -25.35 0.92 -10.52
N ALA A 31 -25.90 1.77 -9.66
CA ALA A 31 -25.80 3.22 -9.78
C ALA A 31 -24.36 3.75 -9.58
N THR A 32 -23.49 2.99 -8.91
CA THR A 32 -22.13 3.39 -8.54
C THR A 32 -21.03 2.58 -9.23
N ASP A 33 -21.39 1.48 -9.91
CA ASP A 33 -20.43 0.48 -10.41
C ASP A 33 -19.40 1.00 -11.39
N THR A 34 -19.78 2.02 -12.17
CA THR A 34 -18.93 2.66 -13.17
C THR A 34 -18.12 3.83 -12.61
N LEU A 35 -18.43 4.27 -11.38
CA LEU A 35 -17.73 5.39 -10.77
C LEU A 35 -16.30 4.99 -10.42
N LYS A 36 -15.37 5.85 -10.79
CA LYS A 36 -13.95 5.70 -10.46
C LYS A 36 -13.68 6.17 -9.04
N ILE A 37 -12.63 5.61 -8.46
CA ILE A 37 -12.10 6.10 -7.20
C ILE A 37 -11.37 7.41 -7.44
N HIS A 38 -11.60 8.38 -6.57
CA HIS A 38 -10.91 9.65 -6.58
C HIS A 38 -10.24 9.86 -5.22
N PHE A 39 -8.93 10.03 -5.23
CA PHE A 39 -8.20 10.37 -4.02
C PHE A 39 -8.62 11.75 -3.49
N GLN A 40 -8.70 11.85 -2.17
CA GLN A 40 -8.99 13.10 -1.47
C GLN A 40 -7.76 14.00 -1.42
N PRO A 41 -7.93 15.32 -1.17
CA PRO A 41 -6.80 16.26 -1.03
C PRO A 41 -5.81 15.91 0.09
N THR A 42 -6.21 15.07 1.04
CA THR A 42 -5.38 14.53 2.12
C THR A 42 -4.42 13.42 1.67
N ARG A 43 -4.42 13.05 0.38
CA ARG A 43 -3.47 12.10 -0.19
C ARG A 43 -2.04 12.58 0.02
N LYS A 44 -1.22 11.72 0.62
CA LYS A 44 0.21 11.95 0.81
C LYS A 44 0.94 11.93 -0.53
N ALA A 45 2.09 12.60 -0.58
CA ALA A 45 3.01 12.43 -1.70
C ALA A 45 3.53 10.98 -1.74
N GLU A 46 3.86 10.52 -2.94
CA GLU A 46 4.50 9.22 -3.10
C GLU A 46 5.89 9.22 -2.43
N VAL A 47 6.14 8.19 -1.62
CA VAL A 47 7.45 7.95 -1.01
C VAL A 47 8.22 6.99 -1.89
N THR A 48 9.35 7.42 -2.42
CA THR A 48 10.26 6.54 -3.16
C THR A 48 11.13 5.75 -2.19
N LEU A 49 11.26 4.44 -2.41
CA LEU A 49 12.20 3.61 -1.64
C LEU A 49 13.64 3.94 -2.03
N THR A 50 14.53 4.07 -1.05
CA THR A 50 15.97 4.23 -1.29
C THR A 50 16.55 2.97 -1.95
N PRO A 51 17.70 3.04 -2.66
CA PRO A 51 18.30 1.86 -3.29
C PRO A 51 18.55 0.70 -2.32
N VAL A 52 18.97 0.99 -1.08
CA VAL A 52 19.19 -0.02 -0.04
C VAL A 52 17.87 -0.66 0.37
N ALA A 53 16.82 0.14 0.58
CA ALA A 53 15.48 -0.36 0.89
C ALA A 53 14.91 -1.23 -0.24
N GLN A 54 15.06 -0.81 -1.50
CA GLN A 54 14.64 -1.59 -2.68
C GLN A 54 15.32 -2.95 -2.72
N GLN A 55 16.64 -2.99 -2.48
CA GLN A 55 17.39 -4.24 -2.43
C GLN A 55 16.96 -5.12 -1.25
N ALA A 56 16.64 -4.53 -0.09
CA ALA A 56 16.20 -5.28 1.08
C ALA A 56 14.83 -5.94 0.89
N ILE A 57 13.88 -5.25 0.24
CA ILE A 57 12.55 -5.79 -0.06
C ILE A 57 12.56 -6.77 -1.24
N LYS A 58 13.69 -6.91 -1.95
CA LYS A 58 13.83 -7.88 -3.04
C LYS A 58 13.53 -9.29 -2.51
N GLY A 59 12.52 -9.94 -3.08
CA GLY A 59 12.07 -11.26 -2.65
C GLY A 59 11.11 -11.25 -1.45
N TRP A 60 10.62 -10.09 -0.99
CA TRP A 60 9.43 -10.04 -0.15
C TRP A 60 8.23 -10.44 -1.00
N GLU A 61 7.74 -11.65 -0.78
CA GLU A 61 6.59 -12.23 -1.47
C GLU A 61 5.38 -11.28 -1.42
N ASN A 62 4.63 -11.19 -2.52
CA ASN A 62 3.41 -10.39 -2.64
C ASN A 62 3.56 -8.86 -2.53
N PHE A 63 4.72 -8.33 -2.14
CA PHE A 63 4.94 -6.88 -2.08
C PHE A 63 4.78 -6.19 -3.46
N PRO A 64 5.31 -6.73 -4.58
CA PRO A 64 5.10 -6.12 -5.90
C PRO A 64 3.63 -6.07 -6.31
N GLU A 65 2.86 -7.11 -5.97
CA GLU A 65 1.42 -7.16 -6.26
C GLU A 65 0.66 -6.14 -5.41
N LEU A 66 1.02 -5.99 -4.12
CA LEU A 66 0.46 -4.93 -3.28
C LEU A 66 0.73 -3.54 -3.85
N GLU A 67 1.95 -3.28 -4.34
CA GLU A 67 2.29 -2.01 -4.98
C GLU A 67 1.44 -1.79 -6.26
N ALA A 68 1.25 -2.83 -7.08
CA ALA A 68 0.38 -2.76 -8.25
C ALA A 68 -1.08 -2.46 -7.89
N GLN A 69 -1.64 -3.15 -6.89
CA GLN A 69 -3.02 -2.94 -6.40
C GLN A 69 -3.22 -1.50 -5.92
N ILE A 70 -2.27 -0.96 -5.17
CA ILE A 70 -2.34 0.42 -4.66
C ILE A 70 -2.20 1.44 -5.78
N ASN A 71 -1.34 1.20 -6.75
CA ASN A 71 -1.18 2.07 -7.92
C ASN A 71 -2.40 2.03 -8.85
N ALA A 72 -3.18 0.94 -8.82
CA ALA A 72 -4.40 0.82 -9.61
C ALA A 72 -5.60 1.57 -9.01
N LEU A 73 -5.55 1.96 -7.71
CA LEU A 73 -6.70 2.49 -6.97
C LEU A 73 -7.46 3.60 -7.71
N ASP A 74 -6.80 4.63 -8.23
CA ASP A 74 -7.47 5.75 -8.91
C ASP A 74 -7.84 5.48 -10.38
N THR A 75 -7.51 4.29 -10.89
CA THR A 75 -7.83 3.88 -12.26
C THR A 75 -9.02 2.93 -12.32
N VAL A 76 -9.26 2.16 -11.26
CA VAL A 76 -10.34 1.18 -11.14
C VAL A 76 -11.67 1.84 -10.79
N ASN A 77 -12.76 1.12 -11.06
CA ASN A 77 -14.09 1.50 -10.63
C ASN A 77 -14.51 0.73 -9.36
N ILE A 78 -15.60 1.19 -8.72
CA ILE A 78 -16.10 0.59 -7.47
C ILE A 78 -16.49 -0.89 -7.67
N SER A 79 -17.07 -1.24 -8.82
CA SER A 79 -17.40 -2.64 -9.11
C SER A 79 -16.17 -3.55 -9.18
N TYR A 80 -15.05 -3.06 -9.71
CA TYR A 80 -13.79 -3.80 -9.75
C TYR A 80 -13.24 -4.03 -8.34
N LEU A 81 -13.25 -3.02 -7.46
CA LEU A 81 -12.82 -3.21 -6.06
C LEU A 81 -13.65 -4.28 -5.35
N ARG A 82 -14.96 -4.27 -5.54
CA ARG A 82 -15.87 -5.26 -4.96
C ARG A 82 -15.61 -6.66 -5.53
N ALA A 83 -15.38 -6.78 -6.83
CA ALA A 83 -15.15 -8.06 -7.48
C ALA A 83 -13.79 -8.68 -7.12
N ASN A 84 -12.75 -7.87 -6.90
CA ASN A 84 -11.39 -8.32 -6.62
C ASN A 84 -10.99 -8.15 -5.14
N GLY A 85 -11.93 -7.76 -4.27
CA GLY A 85 -11.63 -7.43 -2.88
C GLY A 85 -11.05 -8.60 -2.09
N GLU A 86 -11.57 -9.81 -2.28
CA GLU A 86 -11.05 -11.02 -1.62
C GLU A 86 -9.58 -11.27 -1.99
N GLU A 87 -9.23 -11.07 -3.26
CA GLU A 87 -7.86 -11.20 -3.74
C GLU A 87 -6.94 -10.16 -3.09
N TRP A 88 -7.38 -8.90 -3.01
CA TRP A 88 -6.60 -7.82 -2.40
C TRP A 88 -6.38 -8.05 -0.90
N ILE A 89 -7.40 -8.52 -0.18
CA ILE A 89 -7.30 -8.89 1.24
C ILE A 89 -6.35 -10.08 1.42
N SER A 90 -6.46 -11.09 0.56
CA SER A 90 -5.59 -12.27 0.58
C SER A 90 -4.13 -11.89 0.32
N ASN A 91 -3.88 -11.08 -0.70
CA ASN A 91 -2.55 -10.56 -1.02
C ASN A 91 -1.96 -9.78 0.16
N MET A 92 -2.75 -8.91 0.80
CA MET A 92 -2.29 -8.16 1.97
C MET A 92 -1.99 -9.07 3.18
N SER A 93 -2.79 -10.11 3.40
CA SER A 93 -2.51 -11.14 4.43
C SER A 93 -1.17 -11.85 4.17
N LEU A 94 -0.88 -12.19 2.91
CA LEU A 94 0.39 -12.76 2.51
C LEU A 94 1.54 -11.79 2.73
N VAL A 95 1.42 -10.52 2.32
CA VAL A 95 2.44 -9.49 2.59
C VAL A 95 2.74 -9.38 4.09
N GLN A 96 1.71 -9.39 4.93
CA GLN A 96 1.87 -9.30 6.38
C GLN A 96 2.57 -10.52 6.98
N THR A 97 2.23 -11.73 6.54
CA THR A 97 2.75 -12.99 7.10
C THR A 97 4.10 -13.41 6.50
N LYS A 98 4.44 -12.91 5.31
CA LYS A 98 5.68 -13.21 4.57
C LYS A 98 6.73 -12.10 4.67
N VAL A 99 6.53 -11.13 5.56
CA VAL A 99 7.56 -10.11 5.83
C VAL A 99 8.85 -10.78 6.26
N ARG A 100 9.96 -10.41 5.60
CA ARG A 100 11.27 -11.02 5.84
C ARG A 100 11.85 -10.54 7.17
N ASP A 101 12.53 -11.44 7.89
CA ASP A 101 13.18 -11.14 9.18
C ASP A 101 14.17 -9.95 9.10
N SER A 102 14.84 -9.76 7.96
CA SER A 102 15.76 -8.63 7.75
C SER A 102 15.07 -7.26 7.77
N ILE A 103 13.75 -7.22 7.60
CA ILE A 103 12.92 -6.01 7.59
C ILE A 103 12.00 -5.99 8.80
N ALA A 104 11.57 -7.15 9.28
CA ALA A 104 10.60 -7.29 10.35
C ALA A 104 11.07 -6.63 11.65
N ASN A 105 10.22 -5.76 12.19
CA ASN A 105 10.31 -5.22 13.54
C ASN A 105 8.91 -4.75 13.98
N ASN A 106 8.75 -4.33 15.23
CA ASN A 106 7.46 -3.90 15.77
C ASN A 106 6.83 -2.75 14.97
N ALA A 107 7.64 -1.81 14.47
CA ALA A 107 7.16 -0.70 13.66
C ALA A 107 6.59 -1.19 12.31
N MET A 108 7.27 -2.12 11.65
CA MET A 108 6.82 -2.76 10.41
C MET A 108 5.53 -3.54 10.62
N HIS A 109 5.46 -4.39 11.66
CA HIS A 109 4.24 -5.15 11.96
C HIS A 109 3.04 -4.25 12.25
N SER A 110 3.24 -3.15 12.97
CA SER A 110 2.19 -2.16 13.21
C SER A 110 1.70 -1.54 11.90
N ARG A 111 2.60 -1.12 11.01
CA ARG A 111 2.24 -0.54 9.71
C ARG A 111 1.54 -1.54 8.79
N LEU A 112 2.00 -2.78 8.76
CA LEU A 112 1.35 -3.86 8.01
C LEU A 112 -0.05 -4.17 8.55
N THR A 113 -0.24 -4.13 9.87
CA THR A 113 -1.57 -4.31 10.49
C THR A 113 -2.52 -3.20 10.09
N VAL A 114 -2.07 -1.94 10.14
CA VAL A 114 -2.88 -0.79 9.67
C VAL A 114 -3.23 -0.95 8.19
N LEU A 115 -2.27 -1.35 7.36
CA LEU A 115 -2.49 -1.56 5.93
C LEU A 115 -3.52 -2.68 5.66
N PHE A 116 -3.43 -3.79 6.40
CA PHE A 116 -4.42 -4.86 6.37
C PHE A 116 -5.80 -4.39 6.80
N SER A 117 -5.93 -3.61 7.87
CA SER A 117 -7.21 -3.03 8.25
C SER A 117 -7.76 -2.12 7.14
N LYS A 118 -6.91 -1.29 6.53
CA LYS A 118 -7.34 -0.33 5.50
C LYS A 118 -7.81 -0.98 4.20
N VAL A 119 -7.16 -2.05 3.74
CA VAL A 119 -7.66 -2.79 2.57
C VAL A 119 -9.03 -3.42 2.86
N ASN A 120 -9.21 -3.98 4.06
CA ASN A 120 -10.52 -4.51 4.47
C ASN A 120 -11.59 -3.42 4.48
N THR A 121 -11.29 -2.24 5.06
CA THR A 121 -12.27 -1.15 5.16
C THR A 121 -12.68 -0.63 3.78
N VAL A 122 -11.74 -0.37 2.85
CA VAL A 122 -12.11 0.14 1.52
C VAL A 122 -12.98 -0.86 0.74
N ILE A 123 -12.70 -2.16 0.87
CA ILE A 123 -13.50 -3.22 0.23
C ILE A 123 -14.88 -3.33 0.88
N GLN A 124 -14.97 -3.22 2.21
CA GLN A 124 -16.25 -3.21 2.92
C GLN A 124 -17.12 -2.03 2.47
N GLU A 125 -16.56 -0.82 2.38
CA GLU A 125 -17.27 0.36 1.90
C GLU A 125 -17.76 0.17 0.45
N ALA A 126 -16.90 -0.35 -0.44
CA ALA A 126 -17.26 -0.62 -1.83
C ALA A 126 -18.29 -1.77 -1.99
N SER A 127 -18.46 -2.60 -0.96
CA SER A 127 -19.33 -3.79 -1.00
C SER A 127 -20.72 -3.58 -0.40
N LYS A 128 -20.98 -2.43 0.23
CA LYS A 128 -22.29 -2.09 0.81
C LYS A 128 -23.39 -2.12 -0.25
N ILE A 129 -24.62 -2.42 0.18
CA ILE A 129 -25.81 -2.38 -0.71
C ILE A 129 -26.07 -0.94 -1.17
N GLU A 130 -26.03 0.00 -0.23
CA GLU A 130 -26.03 1.43 -0.53
C GLU A 130 -24.58 1.93 -0.41
N VAL A 131 -23.94 2.14 -1.56
CA VAL A 131 -22.53 2.55 -1.62
C VAL A 131 -22.43 4.06 -1.43
N ASP A 132 -21.76 4.48 -0.35
CA ASP A 132 -21.31 5.85 -0.16
C ASP A 132 -19.96 6.04 -0.88
N THR A 133 -20.01 6.67 -2.04
CA THR A 133 -18.82 6.90 -2.88
C THR A 133 -17.80 7.83 -2.20
N ALA A 134 -18.25 8.75 -1.35
CA ALA A 134 -17.35 9.61 -0.59
C ALA A 134 -16.59 8.81 0.48
N ALA A 135 -17.26 7.84 1.12
CA ALA A 135 -16.63 6.92 2.05
C ALA A 135 -15.62 6.00 1.36
N VAL A 136 -15.95 5.44 0.19
CA VAL A 136 -15.00 4.64 -0.61
C VAL A 136 -13.76 5.45 -0.98
N ASN A 137 -13.94 6.67 -1.50
CA ASN A 137 -12.85 7.56 -1.87
C ASN A 137 -11.96 7.92 -0.68
N LYS A 138 -12.57 8.16 0.49
CA LYS A 138 -11.84 8.41 1.73
C LYS A 138 -10.99 7.21 2.10
N GLU A 139 -11.57 6.02 2.19
CA GLU A 139 -10.85 4.83 2.66
C GLU A 139 -9.81 4.36 1.64
N ALA A 140 -10.03 4.55 0.34
CA ALA A 140 -9.00 4.36 -0.68
C ALA A 140 -7.81 5.31 -0.48
N THR A 141 -8.07 6.58 -0.15
CA THR A 141 -7.02 7.56 0.18
C THR A 141 -6.24 7.15 1.42
N GLU A 142 -6.93 6.68 2.46
CA GLU A 142 -6.30 6.19 3.69
C GLU A 142 -5.49 4.91 3.45
N PHE A 143 -5.94 4.01 2.58
CA PHE A 143 -5.20 2.81 2.18
C PHE A 143 -3.89 3.18 1.45
N TYR A 144 -3.97 4.08 0.47
CA TYR A 144 -2.78 4.61 -0.20
C TYR A 144 -1.82 5.29 0.81
N ASN A 145 -2.35 6.13 1.70
CA ASN A 145 -1.55 6.84 2.70
C ASN A 145 -0.86 5.89 3.69
N ALA A 146 -1.53 4.80 4.09
CA ALA A 146 -0.93 3.76 4.94
C ALA A 146 0.26 3.10 4.25
N PHE A 147 0.19 2.87 2.94
CA PHE A 147 1.31 2.32 2.17
C PHE A 147 2.47 3.29 2.03
N GLN A 148 2.20 4.59 1.84
CA GLN A 148 3.28 5.60 1.88
C GLN A 148 4.00 5.60 3.24
N ASN A 149 3.26 5.42 4.34
CA ASN A 149 3.86 5.29 5.67
C ASN A 149 4.68 4.00 5.82
N LEU A 150 4.26 2.90 5.18
CA LEU A 150 5.05 1.67 5.13
C LEU A 150 6.36 1.88 4.37
N LYS A 151 6.32 2.49 3.18
CA LYS A 151 7.52 2.81 2.37
C LYS A 151 8.49 3.70 3.16
N LEU A 152 7.97 4.71 3.87
CA LEU A 152 8.78 5.55 4.75
C LEU A 152 9.42 4.72 5.89
N GLN A 153 8.66 3.83 6.53
CA GLN A 153 9.19 2.98 7.60
C GLN A 153 10.28 2.02 7.11
N ILE A 154 10.15 1.50 5.88
CA ILE A 154 11.18 0.68 5.23
C ILE A 154 12.45 1.53 5.02
N ASN A 155 12.33 2.75 4.49
CA ASN A 155 13.48 3.65 4.33
C ASN A 155 14.19 3.93 5.66
N LEU A 156 13.43 4.25 6.71
CA LEU A 156 13.97 4.53 8.05
C LEU A 156 14.71 3.32 8.65
N LYS A 157 14.28 2.09 8.33
CA LYS A 157 14.92 0.86 8.81
C LYS A 157 16.37 0.70 8.30
N PHE A 158 16.68 1.28 7.15
CA PHE A 158 18.01 1.21 6.51
C PHE A 158 18.73 2.56 6.49
N GLN A 159 18.20 3.55 7.21
CA GLN A 159 18.90 4.81 7.38
C GLN A 159 20.09 4.60 8.32
N LYS A 160 21.26 5.11 7.92
CA LYS A 160 22.45 5.14 8.78
C LYS A 160 22.14 5.93 10.06
N SER A 161 22.66 5.44 11.17
CA SER A 161 22.70 6.18 12.42
C SER A 161 23.59 7.43 12.28
N ILE A 162 23.42 8.40 13.18
CA ILE A 162 24.28 9.59 13.23
C ILE A 162 25.73 9.18 13.43
N ASP A 163 26.00 8.19 14.28
CA ASP A 163 27.35 7.73 14.58
C ASP A 163 28.02 7.11 13.34
N GLU A 164 27.30 6.28 12.58
CA GLU A 164 27.80 5.71 11.30
C GLU A 164 28.07 6.81 10.25
N LEU A 165 27.28 7.88 10.25
CA LEU A 165 27.50 9.02 9.34
C LEU A 165 28.72 9.85 9.77
N LEU A 166 28.93 10.02 11.07
CA LEU A 166 30.08 10.73 11.61
C LEU A 166 31.37 9.94 11.37
N GLU A 167 31.36 8.63 11.59
CA GLU A 167 32.50 7.76 11.31
C GLU A 167 32.89 7.80 9.82
N GLU A 168 31.91 7.74 8.91
CA GLU A 168 32.16 7.86 7.47
C GLU A 168 32.77 9.22 7.11
N TYR A 169 32.29 10.30 7.74
CA TYR A 169 32.84 11.65 7.54
C TYR A 169 34.28 11.77 8.04
N GLU A 170 34.61 11.18 9.19
CA GLU A 170 35.98 11.15 9.72
C GLU A 170 36.91 10.38 8.79
N ILE A 171 36.49 9.19 8.34
CA ILE A 171 37.26 8.37 7.38
C ILE A 171 37.50 9.13 6.08
N GLU A 172 36.47 9.80 5.54
CA GLU A 172 36.60 10.59 4.32
C GLU A 172 37.55 11.79 4.52
N ALA A 173 37.44 12.52 5.63
CA ALA A 173 38.31 13.65 5.96
C ALA A 173 39.79 13.23 6.12
N ASP A 174 40.04 12.10 6.77
CA ASP A 174 41.38 11.53 6.92
C ASP A 174 41.95 11.08 5.57
N SER A 175 41.13 10.45 4.72
CA SER A 175 41.54 10.03 3.38
C SER A 175 41.94 11.22 2.50
N LEU A 176 41.17 12.31 2.54
CA LEU A 176 41.46 13.54 1.80
C LEU A 176 42.74 14.22 2.32
N SER A 177 42.95 14.20 3.63
CA SER A 177 44.17 14.73 4.26
C SER A 177 45.41 13.94 3.82
N ALA A 178 45.36 12.61 3.81
CA ALA A 178 46.44 11.75 3.34
C ALA A 178 46.76 11.95 1.85
N VAL A 179 45.73 12.15 1.01
CA VAL A 179 45.92 12.47 -0.42
C VAL A 179 46.59 13.84 -0.59
N ARG A 180 46.21 14.84 0.21
CA ARG A 180 46.84 16.17 0.17
C ARG A 180 48.32 16.10 0.58
N ASP A 181 48.64 15.37 1.64
CA ASP A 181 50.02 15.30 2.13
C ASP A 181 50.93 14.51 1.17
N SER A 182 50.41 13.46 0.54
CA SER A 182 51.16 12.70 -0.48
C SER A 182 51.39 13.51 -1.76
N THR A 183 50.40 14.31 -2.21
CA THR A 183 50.56 15.20 -3.37
C THR A 183 51.52 16.35 -3.08
N GLN A 184 51.51 16.91 -1.88
CA GLN A 184 52.46 17.92 -1.44
C GLN A 184 53.89 17.35 -1.40
N THR A 185 54.08 16.18 -0.79
CA THR A 185 55.38 15.49 -0.73
C THR A 185 55.94 15.19 -2.12
N ARG A 186 55.08 14.78 -3.07
CA ARG A 186 55.45 14.54 -4.46
C ARG A 186 55.88 15.84 -5.16
N ARG A 187 55.14 16.93 -4.97
CA ARG A 187 55.50 18.25 -5.53
C ARG A 187 56.85 18.72 -5.01
N ASP A 188 57.09 18.62 -3.70
CA ASP A 188 58.34 19.06 -3.08
C ASP A 188 59.55 18.24 -3.55
N SER A 189 59.35 16.93 -3.77
CA SER A 189 60.36 16.04 -4.33
C SER A 189 60.72 16.42 -5.78
N LEU A 190 59.74 16.77 -6.61
CA LEU A 190 59.97 17.24 -7.98
C LEU A 190 60.68 18.61 -8.01
N LEU A 191 60.31 19.53 -7.13
CA LEU A 191 60.99 20.82 -7.00
C LEU A 191 62.44 20.66 -6.55
N ARG A 192 62.72 19.70 -5.67
CA ARG A 192 64.09 19.39 -5.23
C ARG A 192 64.91 18.74 -6.34
N ALA A 193 64.33 17.81 -7.11
CA ALA A 193 65.01 17.15 -8.22
C ALA A 193 65.35 18.11 -9.38
N ASN A 194 64.53 19.15 -9.59
CA ASN A 194 64.75 20.16 -10.63
C ASN A 194 65.68 21.31 -10.20
N ARG A 195 66.09 21.38 -8.92
CA ARG A 195 67.18 22.27 -8.50
C ARG A 195 68.52 21.61 -8.82
N VAL A 196 68.97 21.74 -10.06
CA VAL A 196 70.36 21.45 -10.43
C VAL A 196 71.25 22.48 -9.74
N PRO A 197 72.31 22.09 -9.01
CA PRO A 197 73.26 23.06 -8.48
C PRO A 197 73.99 23.72 -9.65
N VAL A 198 73.84 25.02 -9.77
CA VAL A 198 74.65 25.85 -10.68
C VAL A 198 76.03 25.95 -10.03
N ASN A 199 76.97 25.14 -10.51
CA ASN A 199 78.39 25.29 -10.18
C ASN A 199 78.96 26.56 -10.84
#